data_AF-A0A7Z1HJH5-F1
#
_entry.id   AF-A0A7Z1HJH5-F1
#
_cell.length_a   1.000
_cell.length_b   1.000
_cell.length_c   1.000
_cell.angle_alpha   90.00
_cell.angle_beta   90.00
_cell.angle_gamma   90.00
#
_symmetry.space_group_name_H-M   'P 1'
#
loop_
_entity.id
_entity.type
_entity.pdbx_description
1 polymer ?
#
loop_
_entity_poly.entity_id
_entity_poly.type
_entity_poly.pdbx_seq_one_letter_code
_entity_poly.pdbx_strand_id
1 'polypeptide(L)'
;MNLLNCDDFWQFACDLYSKGDMQTRLLDYQNQQGKNVNLCLLLYYLDSLKLAVSQTQLNKLEQSICEFDQQVLKPLRATRAYLKANQTEIADYAVIRKELLSTELKLEKQQQQLLITTINSFTLTPCSTPNNTRLYL
;
A
#
# COMPACT_ATOMS: atom_id res chain seq x y z
N MET A 1 -18.15 13.45 10.80
CA MET A 1 -17.40 12.85 9.67
C MET A 1 -17.53 11.35 9.80
N ASN A 2 -17.90 10.64 8.73
CA ASN A 2 -17.83 9.18 8.73
C ASN A 2 -16.35 8.79 8.70
N LEU A 3 -15.91 8.06 9.72
CA LEU A 3 -14.56 7.52 9.79
C LEU A 3 -14.40 6.47 8.69
N LEU A 4 -13.29 6.53 7.95
CA LEU A 4 -12.95 5.49 6.99
C LEU A 4 -12.64 4.19 7.74
N ASN A 5 -13.20 3.09 7.27
CA ASN A 5 -13.04 1.77 7.87
C ASN A 5 -11.84 1.02 7.24
N CYS A 6 -11.10 0.27 8.07
CA CYS A 6 -9.93 -0.49 7.63
C CYS A 6 -10.30 -1.68 6.72
N ASP A 7 -11.39 -2.39 7.01
CA ASP A 7 -11.83 -3.54 6.23
C ASP A 7 -12.42 -3.10 4.88
N ASP A 8 -13.13 -1.97 4.82
CA ASP A 8 -13.60 -1.39 3.55
C ASP A 8 -12.41 -1.01 2.65
N PHE A 9 -11.38 -0.39 3.23
CA PHE A 9 -10.17 -0.05 2.48
C PHE A 9 -9.42 -1.31 2.01
N TRP A 10 -9.30 -2.32 2.88
CA TRP A 10 -8.67 -3.59 2.50
C TRP A 10 -9.42 -4.28 1.36
N GLN A 11 -10.74 -4.35 1.44
CA GLN A 11 -11.57 -4.94 0.38
C GLN A 11 -11.40 -4.16 -0.93
N PHE A 12 -11.44 -2.83 -0.87
CA PHE A 12 -11.17 -1.98 -2.03
C PHE A 12 -9.80 -2.28 -2.64
N ALA A 13 -8.75 -2.40 -1.81
CA ALA A 13 -7.41 -2.69 -2.26
C ALA A 13 -7.33 -4.05 -2.98
N CYS A 14 -7.94 -5.09 -2.42
CA CYS A 14 -8.01 -6.41 -3.06
C CYS A 14 -8.73 -6.39 -4.41
N ASP A 15 -9.88 -5.68 -4.47
CA ASP A 15 -10.67 -5.56 -5.68
C ASP A 15 -9.94 -4.77 -6.77
N LEU A 16 -9.26 -3.68 -6.37
CA LEU A 16 -8.48 -2.84 -7.28
C LEU A 16 -7.28 -3.62 -7.83
N TYR A 17 -6.56 -4.34 -6.97
CA TYR A 17 -5.41 -5.15 -7.37
C TYR A 17 -5.76 -6.24 -8.38
N SER A 18 -6.97 -6.79 -8.30
CA SER A 18 -7.46 -7.85 -9.18
C SER A 18 -7.99 -7.35 -10.55
N LYS A 19 -8.01 -6.03 -10.80
CA LYS A 19 -8.59 -5.44 -12.01
C LYS A 19 -7.53 -5.10 -13.06
N GLY A 20 -7.64 -5.74 -14.23
CA GLY A 20 -6.84 -5.41 -15.42
C GLY A 20 -5.34 -5.38 -15.13
N ASP A 21 -4.65 -4.34 -15.60
CA ASP A 21 -3.20 -4.17 -15.45
C ASP A 21 -2.79 -3.50 -14.11
N MET A 22 -3.70 -3.39 -13.15
CA MET A 22 -3.44 -2.66 -11.91
C MET A 22 -2.31 -3.30 -11.09
N GLN A 23 -2.27 -4.63 -10.99
CA GLN A 23 -1.18 -5.34 -10.33
C GLN A 23 0.18 -4.94 -10.94
N THR A 24 0.31 -4.99 -12.26
CA THR A 24 1.54 -4.63 -12.97
C THR A 24 1.92 -3.17 -12.70
N ARG A 25 0.96 -2.26 -12.82
CA ARG A 25 1.17 -0.83 -12.60
C ARG A 25 1.64 -0.52 -11.17
N LEU A 26 1.03 -1.12 -10.15
CA LEU A 26 1.43 -0.93 -8.75
C LEU A 26 2.84 -1.50 -8.48
N LEU A 27 3.18 -2.63 -9.11
CA LEU A 27 4.53 -3.18 -9.04
C LEU A 27 5.55 -2.26 -9.73
N ASP A 28 5.20 -1.63 -10.83
CA ASP A 28 6.08 -0.64 -11.49
C ASP A 28 6.31 0.59 -10.62
N TYR A 29 5.27 1.13 -9.99
CA TYR A 29 5.42 2.24 -9.04
C TYR A 29 6.35 1.87 -7.88
N GLN A 30 6.23 0.64 -7.37
CA GLN A 30 7.10 0.16 -6.31
C GLN A 30 8.55 -0.01 -6.77
N ASN A 31 8.77 -0.74 -7.86
CA ASN A 31 10.10 -1.19 -8.25
C ASN A 31 10.89 -0.12 -9.02
N GLN A 32 10.21 0.67 -9.86
CA GLN A 32 10.87 1.67 -10.71
C GLN A 32 10.94 3.04 -10.03
N GLN A 33 9.93 3.40 -9.23
CA GLN A 33 9.80 4.73 -8.64
C GLN A 33 9.93 4.74 -7.11
N GLY A 34 10.09 3.57 -6.48
CA GLY A 34 10.24 3.46 -5.02
C GLY A 34 8.98 3.86 -4.23
N LYS A 35 7.82 3.91 -4.87
CA LYS A 35 6.56 4.35 -4.25
C LYS A 35 6.00 3.29 -3.31
N ASN A 36 5.34 3.75 -2.25
CA ASN A 36 4.64 2.85 -1.36
C ASN A 36 3.27 2.44 -1.94
N VAL A 37 3.10 1.15 -2.22
CA VAL A 37 1.88 0.59 -2.83
C VAL A 37 0.63 0.84 -1.98
N ASN A 38 0.71 0.70 -0.66
CA ASN A 38 -0.44 0.94 0.23
C ASN A 38 -0.86 2.41 0.24
N LEU A 39 0.09 3.35 0.12
CA LEU A 39 -0.23 4.76 -0.05
C LEU A 39 -0.88 5.02 -1.41
N CYS A 40 -0.37 4.45 -2.51
CA CYS A 40 -1.03 4.53 -3.82
C CYS A 40 -2.48 4.02 -3.77
N LEU A 41 -2.69 2.85 -3.15
CA LEU A 41 -4.01 2.26 -2.97
C LEU A 41 -4.95 3.17 -2.17
N LEU A 42 -4.46 3.81 -1.12
CA LEU A 42 -5.24 4.77 -0.34
C LEU A 42 -5.67 5.97 -1.20
N LEU A 43 -4.79 6.51 -2.03
CA LEU A 43 -5.13 7.65 -2.91
C LEU A 43 -6.21 7.27 -3.92
N TYR A 44 -6.13 6.07 -4.52
CA TYR A 44 -7.21 5.55 -5.36
C TYR A 44 -8.51 5.34 -4.58
N TYR A 45 -8.43 4.89 -3.34
CA TYR A 45 -9.60 4.70 -2.48
C TYR A 45 -10.30 6.03 -2.20
N LEU A 46 -9.54 7.06 -1.80
CA LEU A 46 -10.06 8.41 -1.59
C LEU A 46 -10.65 9.01 -2.87
N ASP A 47 -10.02 8.75 -4.02
CA ASP A 47 -10.56 9.18 -5.31
C ASP A 47 -11.95 8.56 -5.58
N SER A 48 -12.10 7.26 -5.29
CA SER A 48 -13.39 6.55 -5.44
C SER A 48 -14.48 7.08 -4.51
N LEU A 49 -14.09 7.61 -3.35
CA LEU A 49 -14.98 8.22 -2.36
C LEU A 49 -15.25 9.71 -2.60
N LYS A 50 -14.70 10.30 -3.67
CA LYS A 50 -14.83 11.75 -3.97
C LYS A 50 -14.26 12.63 -2.85
N LEU A 51 -13.15 12.19 -2.25
CA LEU A 51 -12.44 12.90 -1.19
C LEU A 51 -11.07 13.35 -1.70
N ALA A 52 -10.76 14.62 -1.56
CA ALA A 52 -9.46 15.17 -1.93
C ALA A 52 -8.55 15.35 -0.71
N VAL A 53 -7.26 15.11 -0.89
CA VAL A 53 -6.19 15.46 0.06
C VAL A 53 -5.33 16.60 -0.49
N SER A 54 -4.80 17.41 0.42
CA SER A 54 -3.75 18.39 0.11
C SER A 54 -2.37 17.76 0.11
N GLN A 55 -1.39 18.43 -0.50
CA GLN A 55 0.01 18.00 -0.45
C GLN A 55 0.52 17.84 0.99
N THR A 56 0.13 18.74 1.90
CA THR A 56 0.52 18.66 3.31
C THR A 56 -0.04 17.41 4.01
N GLN A 57 -1.29 17.02 3.69
CA GLN A 57 -1.88 15.78 4.20
C GLN A 57 -1.19 14.55 3.61
N LEU A 58 -0.86 14.56 2.32
CA LEU A 58 -0.09 13.49 1.67
C LEU A 58 1.27 13.28 2.36
N ASN A 59 2.02 14.36 2.58
CA ASN A 59 3.32 14.27 3.25
C ASN A 59 3.21 13.67 4.66
N LYS A 60 2.13 13.98 5.39
CA LYS A 60 1.86 13.38 6.71
C LYS A 60 1.52 11.89 6.62
N LEU A 61 0.78 11.46 5.60
CA LEU A 61 0.49 10.04 5.37
C LEU A 61 1.78 9.28 5.07
N GLU A 62 2.62 9.79 4.17
CA GLU A 62 3.91 9.19 3.85
C GLU A 62 4.80 9.08 5.08
N GLN A 63 4.89 10.16 5.88
CA GLN A 63 5.64 10.15 7.13
C GLN A 63 5.11 9.11 8.13
N SER A 64 3.79 8.91 8.22
CA SER A 64 3.17 7.97 9.17
C SER A 64 3.52 6.51 8.92
N ILE A 65 3.89 6.17 7.68
CA ILE A 65 4.24 4.80 7.28
C ILE A 65 5.72 4.61 6.98
N CYS A 66 6.50 5.71 6.94
CA CYS A 66 7.90 5.71 6.49
C CYS A 66 8.76 4.72 7.28
N GLU A 67 8.72 4.80 8.61
CA GLU A 67 9.50 3.92 9.48
C GLU A 67 9.07 2.46 9.34
N PHE A 68 7.76 2.18 9.34
CA PHE A 68 7.24 0.83 9.17
C PHE A 68 7.64 0.24 7.81
N ASP A 69 7.56 1.02 6.73
CA ASP A 69 7.96 0.57 5.41
C ASP A 69 9.47 0.25 5.35
N GLN A 70 10.30 1.13 5.92
CA GLN A 70 11.75 1.00 5.90
C GLN A 70 12.28 -0.15 6.78
N GLN A 71 11.72 -0.32 7.97
CA GLN A 71 12.22 -1.29 8.95
C GLN A 71 11.58 -2.68 8.80
N VAL A 72 10.40 -2.77 8.19
CA VAL A 72 9.61 -4.02 8.17
C VAL A 72 9.36 -4.51 6.75
N LEU A 73 8.66 -3.73 5.92
CA LEU A 73 8.21 -4.21 4.60
C LEU A 73 9.34 -4.29 3.58
N LYS A 74 10.21 -3.28 3.49
CA LYS A 74 11.35 -3.29 2.56
C LYS A 74 12.31 -4.45 2.84
N PRO A 75 12.74 -4.71 4.09
CA PRO A 75 13.56 -5.87 4.41
C PRO A 75 12.87 -7.19 4.04
N LEU A 76 11.58 -7.35 4.36
CA LEU A 76 10.84 -8.58 4.02
C LEU A 76 10.77 -8.81 2.49
N ARG A 77 10.52 -7.76 1.71
CA ARG A 77 10.51 -7.81 0.24
C ARG A 77 11.90 -8.16 -0.31
N ALA A 78 12.96 -7.59 0.27
CA ALA A 78 14.34 -7.91 -0.10
C ALA A 78 14.68 -9.37 0.21
N THR A 79 14.30 -9.88 1.38
CA THR A 79 14.44 -11.31 1.73
C THR A 79 13.72 -12.20 0.73
N ARG A 80 12.45 -11.90 0.41
CA ARG A 80 11.69 -12.67 -0.57
C ARG A 80 12.32 -12.65 -1.96
N ALA A 81 12.85 -11.51 -2.40
CA ALA A 81 13.54 -11.36 -3.67
C ALA A 81 14.84 -12.19 -3.72
N TYR A 82 15.65 -12.13 -2.66
CA TYR A 82 16.85 -12.95 -2.51
C TYR A 82 16.54 -14.44 -2.56
N LEU A 83 15.55 -14.90 -1.80
CA LEU A 83 15.18 -16.32 -1.78
C LEU A 83 14.65 -16.79 -3.15
N LYS A 84 13.91 -15.93 -3.87
CA LYS A 84 13.46 -16.24 -5.24
C LYS A 84 14.64 -16.37 -6.21
N ALA A 85 15.65 -15.51 -6.10
CA ALA A 85 16.84 -15.57 -6.95
C ALA A 85 17.68 -16.84 -6.71
N ASN A 86 17.68 -17.35 -5.48
CA ASN A 86 18.48 -18.53 -5.08
C ASN A 86 17.61 -19.78 -4.82
N GLN A 87 16.43 -19.85 -5.42
CA GLN A 87 15.40 -20.85 -5.11
C GLN A 87 15.87 -22.32 -5.25
N THR A 88 16.86 -22.59 -6.09
CA THR A 88 17.41 -23.93 -6.33
C THR A 88 18.30 -24.45 -5.19
N GLU A 89 18.84 -23.54 -4.39
CA GLU A 89 19.76 -23.85 -3.27
C GLU A 89 19.02 -23.91 -1.93
N ILE A 90 17.75 -23.50 -1.90
CA ILE A 90 16.94 -23.39 -0.69
C ILE A 90 16.05 -24.63 -0.58
N ALA A 91 16.34 -25.47 0.41
CA ALA A 91 15.43 -26.54 0.81
C ALA A 91 14.04 -25.96 1.18
N ASP A 92 12.97 -26.63 0.76
CA ASP A 92 11.58 -26.25 1.03
C ASP A 92 11.20 -24.83 0.58
N TYR A 93 11.86 -24.29 -0.46
CA TYR A 93 11.59 -22.95 -1.00
C TYR A 93 10.09 -22.64 -1.19
N ALA A 94 9.32 -23.60 -1.70
CA ALA A 94 7.88 -23.42 -1.94
C ALA A 94 7.10 -23.12 -0.65
N VAL A 95 7.44 -23.78 0.46
CA VAL A 95 6.82 -23.58 1.77
C VAL A 95 7.23 -22.22 2.33
N ILE A 96 8.54 -21.95 2.37
CA ILE A 96 9.11 -20.68 2.87
C ILE A 96 8.51 -19.48 2.12
N ARG A 97 8.46 -19.57 0.78
CA ARG A 97 7.86 -18.52 -0.07
C ARG A 97 6.41 -18.25 0.32
N LYS A 98 5.62 -19.29 0.57
CA LYS A 98 4.20 -19.15 0.93
C LYS A 98 4.04 -18.48 2.29
N GLU A 99 4.84 -18.85 3.27
CA GLU A 99 4.80 -18.27 4.62
C GLU A 99 5.24 -16.80 4.64
N LEU A 100 6.31 -16.47 3.89
CA LEU A 100 6.75 -15.08 3.73
C LEU A 100 5.70 -14.23 3.03
N LEU A 101 5.07 -14.74 1.98
CA LEU A 101 3.98 -14.02 1.29
C LEU A 101 2.79 -13.77 2.22
N SER A 102 2.37 -14.78 2.99
CA SER A 102 1.31 -14.62 3.99
C SER A 102 1.69 -13.58 5.06
N THR A 103 2.95 -13.56 5.48
CA THR A 103 3.46 -12.58 6.45
C THR A 103 3.47 -11.17 5.87
N GLU A 104 3.92 -11.02 4.63
CA GLU A 104 3.92 -9.76 3.89
C GLU A 104 2.51 -9.17 3.79
N LEU A 105 1.52 -9.97 3.39
CA LEU A 105 0.13 -9.53 3.29
C LEU A 105 -0.44 -9.03 4.64
N LYS A 106 -0.11 -9.72 5.74
CA LYS A 106 -0.53 -9.28 7.10
C LYS A 106 0.09 -7.93 7.47
N LEU A 107 1.37 -7.73 7.14
CA LEU A 107 2.08 -6.48 7.43
C LEU A 107 1.62 -5.35 6.52
N GLU A 108 1.28 -5.64 5.26
CA GLU A 108 0.65 -4.67 4.36
C GLU A 108 -0.72 -4.23 4.88
N LYS A 109 -1.55 -5.16 5.37
CA LYS A 109 -2.81 -4.81 6.04
C LYS A 109 -2.58 -3.93 7.28
N GLN A 110 -1.54 -4.19 8.06
CA GLN A 110 -1.15 -3.34 9.19
C GLN A 110 -0.77 -1.92 8.74
N GLN A 111 0.02 -1.79 7.67
CA GLN A 111 0.38 -0.48 7.13
C GLN A 111 -0.85 0.29 6.61
N GLN A 112 -1.82 -0.41 6.00
CA GLN A 112 -3.10 0.21 5.62
C GLN A 112 -3.89 0.70 6.84
N GLN A 113 -3.84 -0.01 7.97
CA GLN A 113 -4.46 0.47 9.21
C GLN A 113 -3.79 1.73 9.77
N LEU A 114 -2.45 1.85 9.67
CA LEU A 114 -1.73 3.08 10.04
C LEU A 114 -2.17 4.26 9.17
N LEU A 115 -2.34 4.03 7.87
CA LEU A 115 -2.85 5.03 6.94
C LEU A 115 -4.28 5.46 7.29
N ILE A 116 -5.18 4.51 7.57
CA ILE A 116 -6.56 4.79 7.96
C ILE A 116 -6.61 5.57 9.28
N THR A 117 -5.79 5.19 10.26
CA THR A 117 -5.69 5.93 11.52
C THR A 117 -5.27 7.38 11.28
N THR A 118 -4.28 7.58 10.42
CA THR A 118 -3.73 8.90 10.11
C THR A 118 -4.71 9.75 9.32
N ILE A 119 -5.31 9.23 8.25
CA ILE A 119 -6.27 9.98 7.41
C ILE A 119 -7.53 10.36 8.17
N ASN A 120 -7.98 9.53 9.12
CA ASN A 120 -9.14 9.82 9.96
C ASN A 120 -8.90 10.98 10.95
N SER A 121 -7.65 11.38 11.16
CA SER A 121 -7.32 12.61 11.92
C SER A 121 -7.43 13.88 11.09
N PHE A 122 -7.66 13.78 9.78
CA PHE A 122 -7.68 14.91 8.87
C PHE A 122 -9.10 15.38 8.55
N THR A 123 -9.23 16.68 8.32
CA THR A 123 -10.40 17.24 7.65
C THR A 123 -10.24 17.05 6.14
N LEU A 124 -10.98 16.11 5.56
CA LEU A 124 -10.98 15.86 4.12
C LEU A 124 -12.01 16.75 3.41
N THR A 125 -11.67 17.19 2.20
CA THR A 125 -12.54 18.05 1.39
C THR A 125 -13.29 17.20 0.37
N PRO A 126 -14.64 17.22 0.34
CA PRO A 126 -15.40 16.62 -0.76
C PRO A 126 -15.03 17.29 -2.08
N CYS A 127 -14.74 16.48 -3.10
CA CYS A 127 -14.40 16.95 -4.44
C CYS A 127 -15.05 16.02 -5.46
N SER A 128 -15.75 16.55 -6.47
CA SER A 128 -16.48 15.72 -7.44
C SER A 128 -15.57 14.87 -8.33
N THR A 129 -14.35 15.37 -8.61
CA THR A 129 -13.35 14.73 -9.47
C THR A 129 -11.95 14.88 -8.85
N PRO A 130 -11.68 14.22 -7.71
CA PRO A 130 -10.36 14.26 -7.11
C PRO A 130 -9.34 13.53 -8.02
N ASN A 131 -8.09 13.95 -7.91
CA ASN A 131 -6.96 13.27 -8.55
C ASN A 131 -5.81 13.26 -7.56
N ASN A 132 -6.00 12.54 -6.47
CA ASN A 132 -5.04 12.46 -5.38
C ASN A 132 -3.75 11.79 -5.83
N THR A 133 -3.85 10.85 -6.77
CA THR A 133 -2.69 10.12 -7.30
C THR A 133 -1.68 11.01 -8.02
N ARG A 134 -2.11 12.09 -8.68
CA ARG A 134 -1.21 13.09 -9.30
C ARG A 134 -0.28 13.80 -8.30
N LEU A 135 -0.62 13.81 -7.01
CA LEU A 135 0.24 14.39 -5.97
C LEU A 135 1.41 13.46 -5.61
N TYR A 136 1.34 12.18 -5.97
CA TYR A 136 2.29 11.16 -5.52
C TYR A 136 2.99 10.40 -6.65
N LEU A 137 2.32 10.19 -7.79
CA LEU A 137 2.81 9.48 -8.97
C LEU A 137 3.28 10.47 -10.04
#